data_AF-A0A7S9L2K6-F1
#
_entry.id   AF-A0A7S9L2K6-F1
#
_cell.length_a   1.000
_cell.length_b   1.000
_cell.length_c   1.000
_cell.angle_alpha   90.00
_cell.angle_beta   90.00
_cell.angle_gamma   90.00
#
_symmetry.space_group_name_H-M   'P 1'
#
loop_
_entity.id
_entity.type
_entity.pdbx_description
1 polymer ?
#
loop_
_entity_poly.entity_id
_entity_poly.type
_entity_poly.pdbx_seq_one_letter_code
_entity_poly.pdbx_strand_id
1 'polypeptide(L)'
;MEQKKQLSLFDLSMIVVSLVIGMGIFRTPVNVASSAQVPALFYLAWFIGGFVAFCGALTYAEIGSRYPLTGGYYKIFSIAYHPSIAFAINCIVLISSAASVAAISIIGAEYLAKIVLPASMQTETYRVAIAITTILTFYLINLLGLKASAKTQNVLTVIKIGLILTLICAVFFGGQPQTISPVFKTATGNTPTWFDYGKALGLCLIAVSFSYAGYAQTINFGGEVKEAKKVIPRSIIIGLTVIVSLYLILNYVYVKVIGFEELKSAESIAAILASKIFGQAGFNMLSVIIFISVMGYVNVNLLSNPRAMFAMGEEGALPRAFSKINKKTEVITLSLTAFTLVAVVIIFYAKTFDKILNYTIFLESISMASSAATLFVLRKRTAHLDKKTIYTVPLYPVLPIVFIGAYTFVAFSIYADDPNAALNGLYIFVGFLAIYFISRLFNKK
;
A
#
# COMPACT_ATOMS: atom_id res chain seq x y z
N MET A 1 16.85 -24.42 -8.29
CA MET A 1 15.73 -24.59 -9.25
C MET A 1 15.70 -23.37 -10.14
N GLU A 2 16.02 -23.50 -11.44
CA GLU A 2 15.67 -22.46 -12.41
C GLU A 2 14.15 -22.26 -12.35
N GLN A 3 13.69 -21.12 -11.85
CA GLN A 3 12.27 -20.77 -11.89
C GLN A 3 11.86 -20.73 -13.37
N LYS A 4 10.96 -21.64 -13.80
CA LYS A 4 10.40 -21.59 -15.15
C LYS A 4 9.74 -20.22 -15.32
N LYS A 5 10.25 -19.42 -16.25
CA LYS A 5 9.68 -18.14 -16.65
C LYS A 5 8.28 -18.39 -17.25
N GLN A 6 7.23 -18.09 -16.50
CA GLN A 6 5.85 -18.45 -16.84
C GLN A 6 4.93 -17.24 -16.97
N LEU A 7 5.26 -16.10 -16.37
CA LEU A 7 4.35 -14.95 -16.35
C LEU A 7 4.38 -14.20 -17.68
N SER A 8 3.21 -14.06 -18.30
CA SER A 8 2.98 -13.26 -19.51
C SER A 8 2.74 -11.78 -19.18
N LEU A 9 2.63 -10.94 -20.22
CA LEU A 9 2.28 -9.52 -20.08
C LEU A 9 0.91 -9.33 -19.41
N PHE A 10 -0.07 -10.16 -19.77
CA PHE A 10 -1.40 -10.10 -19.21
C PHE A 10 -1.38 -10.47 -17.72
N ASP A 11 -0.73 -11.58 -17.38
CA ASP A 11 -0.62 -12.06 -15.99
C ASP A 11 0.03 -11.00 -15.10
N LEU A 12 1.16 -10.45 -15.54
CA LEU A 12 1.88 -9.44 -14.75
C LEU A 12 1.12 -8.12 -14.67
N SER A 13 0.35 -7.72 -15.71
CA SER A 13 -0.51 -6.53 -15.64
C SER A 13 -1.65 -6.74 -14.64
N MET A 14 -2.25 -7.92 -14.61
CA MET A 14 -3.28 -8.27 -13.61
C MET A 14 -2.70 -8.34 -12.20
N ILE A 15 -1.46 -8.80 -12.03
CA ILE A 15 -0.75 -8.73 -10.76
C ILE A 15 -0.56 -7.26 -10.33
N VAL A 16 -0.13 -6.35 -11.22
CA VAL A 16 -0.02 -4.92 -10.91
C VAL A 16 -1.36 -4.36 -10.41
N VAL A 17 -2.45 -4.64 -11.15
CA VAL A 17 -3.80 -4.21 -10.78
C VAL A 17 -4.20 -4.79 -9.42
N SER A 18 -3.93 -6.06 -9.16
CA SER A 18 -4.24 -6.72 -7.88
C SER A 18 -3.43 -6.15 -6.70
N LEU A 19 -2.16 -5.80 -6.93
CA LEU A 19 -1.27 -5.26 -5.90
C LEU A 19 -1.69 -3.86 -5.47
N VAL A 20 -2.17 -3.03 -6.39
CA VAL A 20 -2.55 -1.64 -6.10
C VAL A 20 -4.02 -1.50 -5.75
N ILE A 21 -4.93 -2.23 -6.42
CA ILE A 21 -6.35 -2.26 -6.07
C ILE A 21 -6.54 -3.06 -4.77
N GLY A 22 -6.25 -2.35 -3.68
CA GLY A 22 -6.43 -2.81 -2.32
C GLY A 22 -7.65 -2.16 -1.67
N MET A 23 -7.60 -2.13 -0.35
CA MET A 23 -8.66 -1.57 0.49
C MET A 23 -8.59 -0.05 0.63
N GLY A 24 -7.50 0.58 0.17
CA GLY A 24 -7.31 2.02 0.23
C GLY A 24 -8.42 2.80 -0.47
N ILE A 25 -8.82 2.41 -1.69
CA ILE A 25 -9.86 3.13 -2.44
C ILE A 25 -11.25 3.06 -1.77
N PHE A 26 -11.48 2.08 -0.90
CA PHE A 26 -12.74 1.94 -0.17
C PHE A 26 -12.76 2.68 1.19
N ARG A 27 -11.69 3.40 1.54
CA ARG A 27 -11.59 4.17 2.81
C ARG A 27 -10.95 5.55 2.64
N THR A 28 -9.87 5.67 1.88
CA THR A 28 -9.11 6.91 1.72
C THR A 28 -9.85 8.05 1.02
N PRO A 29 -10.86 7.86 0.13
CA PRO A 29 -11.63 8.98 -0.39
C PRO A 29 -12.25 9.85 0.70
N VAL A 30 -12.62 9.26 1.85
CA VAL A 30 -13.14 9.98 3.03
C VAL A 30 -12.06 10.91 3.58
N ASN A 31 -10.84 10.41 3.78
CA ASN A 31 -9.71 11.21 4.27
C ASN A 31 -9.36 12.34 3.29
N VAL A 32 -9.35 12.05 2.00
CA VAL A 32 -9.05 13.04 0.95
C VAL A 32 -10.14 14.11 0.92
N ALA A 33 -11.43 13.74 0.99
CA ALA A 33 -12.54 14.69 0.98
C ALA A 33 -12.52 15.59 2.22
N SER A 34 -12.26 15.00 3.39
CA SER A 34 -12.14 15.71 4.67
C SER A 34 -10.99 16.73 4.62
N SER A 35 -9.80 16.30 4.18
CA SER A 35 -8.62 17.16 4.10
C SER A 35 -8.73 18.23 3.01
N ALA A 36 -9.32 17.89 1.86
CA ALA A 36 -9.48 18.81 0.74
C ALA A 36 -10.49 19.92 1.03
N GLN A 37 -11.51 19.62 1.84
CA GLN A 37 -12.66 20.47 2.17
C GLN A 37 -13.55 20.94 1.00
N VAL A 38 -13.03 20.92 -0.24
CA VAL A 38 -13.73 21.30 -1.47
C VAL A 38 -13.50 20.29 -2.61
N PRO A 39 -14.48 20.08 -3.52
CA PRO A 39 -14.38 19.06 -4.57
C PRO A 39 -13.22 19.29 -5.54
N ALA A 40 -12.91 20.55 -5.88
CA ALA A 40 -11.84 20.87 -6.81
C ALA A 40 -10.48 20.36 -6.31
N LEU A 41 -10.17 20.60 -5.03
CA LEU A 41 -8.93 20.12 -4.42
C LEU A 41 -8.93 18.59 -4.24
N PHE A 42 -10.09 18.00 -3.95
CA PHE A 42 -10.25 16.55 -3.85
C PHE A 42 -9.87 15.85 -5.15
N TYR A 43 -10.42 16.27 -6.30
CA TYR A 43 -10.07 15.68 -7.60
C TYR A 43 -8.64 16.00 -8.01
N LEU A 44 -8.16 17.22 -7.72
CA LEU A 44 -6.77 17.60 -7.99
C LEU A 44 -5.79 16.69 -7.25
N ALA A 45 -6.06 16.35 -5.99
CA ALA A 45 -5.21 15.46 -5.21
C ALA A 45 -5.12 14.05 -5.81
N TRP A 46 -6.24 13.48 -6.27
CA TRP A 46 -6.24 12.18 -6.95
C TRP A 46 -5.50 12.24 -8.29
N PHE A 47 -5.66 13.32 -9.05
CA PHE A 47 -4.95 13.51 -10.31
C PHE A 47 -3.43 13.65 -10.10
N ILE A 48 -3.01 14.51 -9.17
CA ILE A 48 -1.59 14.69 -8.81
C ILE A 48 -1.00 13.39 -8.27
N GLY A 49 -1.70 12.69 -7.39
CA GLY A 49 -1.26 11.40 -6.87
C GLY A 49 -1.11 10.33 -7.95
N GLY A 50 -2.04 10.27 -8.91
CA GLY A 50 -1.91 9.41 -10.08
C GLY A 50 -0.71 9.76 -10.95
N PHE A 51 -0.45 11.06 -11.17
CA PHE A 51 0.74 11.54 -11.89
C PHE A 51 2.05 11.18 -11.16
N VAL A 52 2.10 11.36 -9.84
CA VAL A 52 3.24 10.95 -9.00
C VAL A 52 3.44 9.44 -9.10
N ALA A 53 2.37 8.65 -9.00
CA ALA A 53 2.43 7.20 -9.17
C ALA A 53 2.97 6.82 -10.55
N PHE A 54 2.64 7.56 -11.62
CA PHE A 54 3.22 7.34 -12.96
C PHE A 54 4.72 7.62 -12.99
N CYS A 55 5.17 8.71 -12.39
CA CYS A 55 6.60 9.01 -12.25
C CYS A 55 7.34 7.87 -11.54
N GLY A 56 6.75 7.34 -10.47
CA GLY A 56 7.24 6.16 -9.75
C GLY A 56 7.26 4.92 -10.63
N ALA A 57 6.13 4.57 -11.24
CA ALA A 57 5.98 3.41 -12.12
C ALA A 57 7.02 3.38 -13.24
N LEU A 58 7.27 4.50 -13.91
CA LEU A 58 8.28 4.57 -14.97
C LEU A 58 9.71 4.42 -14.41
N THR A 59 9.95 4.92 -13.19
CA THR A 59 11.22 4.72 -12.47
C THR A 59 11.42 3.23 -12.13
N TYR A 60 10.42 2.57 -11.55
CA TYR A 60 10.45 1.15 -11.21
C TYR A 60 10.49 0.23 -12.44
N ALA A 61 9.85 0.63 -13.54
CA ALA A 61 9.94 -0.06 -14.82
C ALA A 61 11.39 -0.15 -15.31
N GLU A 62 12.16 0.95 -15.21
CA GLU A 62 13.57 0.93 -15.57
C GLU A 62 14.39 0.08 -14.59
N ILE A 63 14.19 0.26 -13.27
CA ILE A 63 14.87 -0.54 -12.24
C ILE A 63 14.66 -2.04 -12.48
N GLY A 64 13.41 -2.47 -12.64
CA GLY A 64 13.04 -3.86 -12.87
C GLY A 64 13.54 -4.41 -14.22
N SER A 65 13.67 -3.57 -15.24
CA SER A 65 14.26 -3.99 -16.52
C SER A 65 15.79 -4.15 -16.46
N ARG A 66 16.47 -3.36 -15.63
CA ARG A 66 17.93 -3.45 -15.44
C ARG A 66 18.30 -4.65 -14.58
N TYR A 67 17.52 -4.95 -13.54
CA TYR A 67 17.74 -6.06 -12.61
C TYR A 67 16.47 -6.91 -12.43
N PRO A 68 16.12 -7.76 -13.41
CA PRO A 68 14.96 -8.64 -13.34
C PRO A 68 15.23 -9.83 -12.39
N LEU A 69 15.23 -9.56 -11.09
CA LEU A 69 15.54 -10.52 -10.03
C LEU A 69 14.28 -10.84 -9.21
N THR A 70 14.17 -12.09 -8.77
CA THR A 70 13.15 -12.48 -7.79
C THR A 70 13.43 -11.78 -6.46
N GLY A 71 12.40 -11.11 -5.91
CA GLY A 71 12.55 -10.25 -4.72
C GLY A 71 13.29 -8.93 -5.00
N GLY A 72 13.28 -8.46 -6.25
CA GLY A 72 13.98 -7.27 -6.70
C GLY A 72 13.82 -6.04 -5.80
N TYR A 73 12.62 -5.77 -5.26
CA TYR A 73 12.34 -4.61 -4.41
C TYR A 73 13.22 -4.58 -3.15
N TYR A 74 13.50 -5.72 -2.54
CA TYR A 74 14.37 -5.79 -1.36
C TYR A 74 15.86 -5.81 -1.73
N LYS A 75 16.20 -6.41 -2.89
CA LYS A 75 17.58 -6.56 -3.36
C LYS A 75 18.17 -5.29 -3.98
N ILE A 76 17.35 -4.40 -4.54
CA ILE A 76 17.87 -3.16 -5.16
C ILE A 76 18.63 -2.29 -4.15
N PHE A 77 18.24 -2.30 -2.88
CA PHE A 77 18.91 -1.54 -1.84
C PHE A 77 20.31 -2.08 -1.54
N SER A 78 20.50 -3.39 -1.49
CA SER A 78 21.82 -3.99 -1.27
C SER A 78 22.75 -3.81 -2.47
N ILE A 79 22.19 -3.68 -3.67
CA ILE A 79 22.95 -3.34 -4.88
C ILE A 79 23.40 -1.88 -4.84
N ALA A 80 22.52 -0.94 -4.49
CA ALA A 80 22.79 0.49 -4.63
C ALA A 80 23.44 1.15 -3.41
N TYR A 81 23.13 0.69 -2.20
CA TYR A 81 23.51 1.34 -0.93
C TYR A 81 24.47 0.51 -0.09
N HIS A 82 25.06 1.16 0.91
CA HIS A 82 25.83 0.48 1.94
C HIS A 82 24.94 -0.53 2.69
N PRO A 83 25.45 -1.73 3.09
CA PRO A 83 24.67 -2.76 3.75
C PRO A 83 23.86 -2.31 4.99
N SER A 84 24.36 -1.34 5.75
CA SER A 84 23.63 -0.77 6.90
C SER A 84 22.34 -0.05 6.47
N ILE A 85 22.41 0.76 5.42
CA ILE A 85 21.27 1.51 4.87
C ILE A 85 20.30 0.53 4.22
N ALA A 86 20.81 -0.43 3.45
CA ALA A 86 19.97 -1.47 2.84
C ALA A 86 19.21 -2.29 3.89
N PHE A 87 19.87 -2.66 4.99
CA PHE A 87 19.22 -3.33 6.12
C PHE A 87 18.12 -2.47 6.74
N ALA A 88 18.43 -1.21 7.09
CA ALA A 88 17.45 -0.33 7.71
C ALA A 88 16.23 -0.08 6.81
N ILE A 89 16.44 0.14 5.51
CA ILE A 89 15.34 0.30 4.54
C ILE A 89 14.49 -0.97 4.47
N ASN A 90 15.11 -2.15 4.33
CA ASN A 90 14.36 -3.41 4.27
C ASN A 90 13.56 -3.67 5.56
N CYS A 91 14.11 -3.32 6.72
CA CYS A 91 13.39 -3.40 7.99
C CYS A 91 12.19 -2.44 8.05
N ILE A 92 12.34 -1.16 7.67
CA ILE A 92 11.19 -0.25 7.66
C ILE A 92 10.14 -0.64 6.64
N VAL A 93 10.52 -1.25 5.50
CA VAL A 93 9.57 -1.81 4.52
C VAL A 93 8.74 -2.92 5.17
N LEU A 94 9.38 -3.82 5.94
CA LEU A 94 8.66 -4.86 6.67
C LEU A 94 7.72 -4.31 7.74
N ILE A 95 8.14 -3.30 8.49
CA ILE A 95 7.28 -2.61 9.46
C ILE A 95 6.11 -1.91 8.78
N SER A 96 6.36 -1.23 7.66
CA SER A 96 5.33 -0.59 6.84
C SER A 96 4.32 -1.61 6.30
N SER A 97 4.78 -2.77 5.83
CA SER A 97 3.90 -3.87 5.40
C SER A 97 3.04 -4.41 6.53
N ALA A 98 3.60 -4.58 7.74
CA ALA A 98 2.84 -5.00 8.92
C ALA A 98 1.80 -3.93 9.33
N ALA A 99 2.16 -2.65 9.22
CA ALA A 99 1.25 -1.54 9.45
C ALA A 99 0.10 -1.50 8.42
N SER A 100 0.38 -1.77 7.14
CA SER A 100 -0.66 -1.90 6.11
C SER A 100 -1.62 -3.06 6.39
N VAL A 101 -1.11 -4.21 6.87
CA VAL A 101 -1.97 -5.33 7.33
C VAL A 101 -2.86 -4.86 8.47
N ALA A 102 -2.30 -4.18 9.47
CA ALA A 102 -3.04 -3.63 10.59
C ALA A 102 -4.15 -2.65 10.15
N ALA A 103 -3.81 -1.67 9.32
CA ALA A 103 -4.72 -0.67 8.77
C ALA A 103 -5.88 -1.33 8.00
N ILE A 104 -5.57 -2.28 7.13
CA ILE A 104 -6.55 -2.95 6.28
C ILE A 104 -7.45 -3.88 7.09
N SER A 105 -6.93 -4.54 8.13
CA SER A 105 -7.74 -5.31 9.08
C SER A 105 -8.74 -4.43 9.83
N ILE A 106 -8.36 -3.21 10.23
CA ILE A 106 -9.30 -2.25 10.85
C ILE A 106 -10.40 -1.84 9.87
N ILE A 107 -10.07 -1.58 8.61
CA ILE A 107 -11.09 -1.31 7.57
C ILE A 107 -12.06 -2.49 7.48
N GLY A 108 -11.56 -3.72 7.37
CA GLY A 108 -12.43 -4.90 7.33
C GLY A 108 -13.33 -5.01 8.56
N ALA A 109 -12.77 -4.77 9.75
CA ALA A 109 -13.52 -4.78 10.99
C ALA A 109 -14.64 -3.72 11.02
N GLU A 110 -14.43 -2.53 10.44
CA GLU A 110 -15.47 -1.51 10.28
C GLU A 110 -16.65 -2.05 9.44
N TYR A 111 -16.37 -2.65 8.27
CA TYR A 111 -17.42 -3.22 7.43
C TYR A 111 -18.16 -4.38 8.12
N LEU A 112 -17.44 -5.29 8.79
CA LEU A 112 -18.07 -6.42 9.48
C LEU A 112 -18.89 -5.97 10.70
N ALA A 113 -18.39 -5.01 11.49
CA ALA A 113 -19.06 -4.49 12.67
C ALA A 113 -20.44 -3.92 12.35
N LYS A 114 -20.62 -3.30 11.18
CA LYS A 114 -21.93 -2.79 10.72
C LYS A 114 -22.97 -3.89 10.51
N ILE A 115 -22.53 -5.15 10.36
CA ILE A 115 -23.41 -6.30 10.09
C ILE A 115 -23.64 -7.13 11.35
N VAL A 116 -22.58 -7.39 12.12
CA VAL A 116 -22.63 -8.37 13.22
C VAL A 116 -22.81 -7.75 14.60
N LEU A 117 -22.57 -6.43 14.74
CA LEU A 117 -22.66 -5.74 16.02
C LEU A 117 -23.84 -4.76 16.05
N PRO A 118 -24.59 -4.70 17.17
CA PRO A 118 -25.53 -3.61 17.44
C PRO A 118 -24.83 -2.25 17.38
N ALA A 119 -25.55 -1.19 17.00
CA ALA A 119 -24.98 0.15 16.85
C ALA A 119 -24.23 0.66 18.10
N SER A 120 -24.71 0.32 19.30
CA SER A 120 -24.07 0.68 20.58
C SER A 120 -22.70 0.01 20.81
N MET A 121 -22.42 -1.10 20.11
CA MET A 121 -21.17 -1.87 20.23
C MET A 121 -20.20 -1.60 19.07
N GLN A 122 -20.53 -0.74 18.11
CA GLN A 122 -19.66 -0.42 16.97
C GLN A 122 -18.52 0.56 17.34
N THR A 123 -17.98 0.42 18.56
CA THR A 123 -16.91 1.26 19.10
C THR A 123 -15.54 0.81 18.56
N GLU A 124 -14.54 1.69 18.72
CA GLU A 124 -13.14 1.43 18.34
C GLU A 124 -12.62 0.11 18.94
N THR A 125 -12.93 -0.15 20.20
CA THR A 125 -12.47 -1.35 20.92
C THR A 125 -12.93 -2.65 20.25
N TYR A 126 -14.20 -2.73 19.84
CA TYR A 126 -14.72 -3.93 19.19
C TYR A 126 -14.16 -4.08 17.76
N ARG A 127 -13.96 -2.98 17.03
CA ARG A 127 -13.30 -3.03 15.72
C ARG A 127 -11.85 -3.54 15.84
N VAL A 128 -11.11 -3.06 16.84
CA VAL A 128 -9.76 -3.56 17.16
C VAL A 128 -9.79 -5.05 17.50
N ALA A 129 -10.75 -5.49 18.32
CA ALA A 129 -10.88 -6.90 18.68
C ALA A 129 -11.15 -7.80 17.45
N ILE A 130 -12.06 -7.38 16.55
CA ILE A 130 -12.33 -8.08 15.29
C ILE A 130 -11.09 -8.13 14.40
N ALA A 131 -10.36 -7.02 14.27
CA ALA A 131 -9.16 -6.92 13.46
C ALA A 131 -8.04 -7.85 13.98
N ILE A 132 -7.76 -7.83 15.30
CA ILE A 132 -6.77 -8.71 15.94
C ILE A 132 -7.19 -10.18 15.78
N THR A 133 -8.46 -10.50 16.04
CA THR A 133 -8.98 -11.86 15.90
C THR A 133 -8.78 -12.36 14.47
N THR A 134 -9.08 -11.52 13.47
CA THR A 134 -8.88 -11.85 12.06
C THR A 134 -7.42 -12.19 11.76
N ILE A 135 -6.46 -11.36 12.21
CA ILE A 135 -5.03 -11.62 12.02
C ILE A 135 -4.60 -12.91 12.72
N LEU A 136 -5.04 -13.14 13.96
CA LEU A 136 -4.69 -14.34 14.73
C LEU A 136 -5.27 -15.61 14.10
N THR A 137 -6.50 -15.57 13.59
CA THR A 137 -7.10 -16.69 12.85
C THR A 137 -6.23 -17.07 11.65
N PHE A 138 -5.83 -16.09 10.82
CA PHE A 138 -4.97 -16.38 9.68
C PHE A 138 -3.55 -16.78 10.08
N TYR A 139 -3.01 -16.24 11.17
CA TYR A 139 -1.74 -16.71 11.73
C TYR A 139 -1.81 -18.21 12.07
N LEU A 140 -2.86 -18.65 12.77
CA LEU A 140 -3.06 -20.06 13.10
C LEU A 140 -3.23 -20.94 11.85
N ILE A 141 -4.01 -20.49 10.86
CA ILE A 141 -4.16 -21.19 9.59
C ILE A 141 -2.80 -21.35 8.89
N ASN A 142 -1.98 -20.30 8.88
CA ASN A 142 -0.67 -20.33 8.22
C ASN A 142 0.37 -21.19 8.97
N LEU A 143 0.20 -21.44 10.27
CA LEU A 143 1.02 -22.40 11.01
C LEU A 143 0.74 -23.86 10.62
N LEU A 144 -0.47 -24.17 10.14
CA LEU A 144 -0.89 -25.53 9.74
C LEU A 144 -0.33 -25.98 8.38
N GLY A 145 0.34 -25.09 7.64
CA GLY A 145 1.04 -25.43 6.40
C GLY A 145 0.40 -24.89 5.12
N LEU A 146 1.21 -24.85 4.06
CA LEU A 146 1.10 -23.91 2.95
C LEU A 146 0.33 -24.41 1.72
N LYS A 147 -0.68 -25.28 1.86
CA LYS A 147 -1.31 -25.93 0.70
C LYS A 147 -2.52 -25.19 0.07
N ALA A 148 -2.95 -24.04 0.59
CA ALA A 148 -4.23 -23.44 0.19
C ALA A 148 -4.26 -21.94 -0.22
N SER A 149 -3.12 -21.24 -0.44
CA SER A 149 -3.18 -19.77 -0.60
C SER A 149 -3.22 -19.21 -2.03
N ALA A 150 -2.74 -19.93 -3.05
CA ALA A 150 -2.56 -19.33 -4.39
C ALA A 150 -3.87 -19.24 -5.21
N LYS A 151 -4.72 -20.27 -5.18
CA LYS A 151 -5.99 -20.29 -5.94
C LYS A 151 -7.01 -19.27 -5.41
N THR A 152 -7.04 -19.08 -4.09
CA THR A 152 -7.94 -18.13 -3.42
C THR A 152 -7.67 -16.68 -3.84
N GLN A 153 -6.41 -16.31 -4.07
CA GLN A 153 -6.03 -14.93 -4.42
C GLN A 153 -6.51 -14.49 -5.82
N ASN A 154 -6.48 -15.39 -6.79
CA ASN A 154 -6.92 -15.08 -8.16
C ASN A 154 -8.44 -14.84 -8.20
N VAL A 155 -9.21 -15.68 -7.50
CA VAL A 155 -10.67 -15.51 -7.36
C VAL A 155 -10.99 -14.18 -6.69
N LEU A 156 -10.32 -13.84 -5.60
CA LEU A 156 -10.53 -12.57 -4.90
C LEU A 156 -10.21 -11.35 -5.77
N THR A 157 -9.19 -11.43 -6.62
CA THR A 157 -8.83 -10.31 -7.52
C THR A 157 -9.93 -10.05 -8.55
N VAL A 158 -10.47 -11.09 -9.18
CA VAL A 158 -11.57 -10.97 -10.14
C VAL A 158 -12.81 -10.38 -9.46
N ILE A 159 -13.12 -10.84 -8.24
CA ILE A 159 -14.20 -10.28 -7.44
C ILE A 159 -13.98 -8.78 -7.20
N LYS A 160 -12.79 -8.34 -6.78
CA LYS A 160 -12.51 -6.91 -6.54
C LYS A 160 -12.75 -6.02 -7.76
N ILE A 161 -12.30 -6.45 -8.94
CA ILE A 161 -12.52 -5.69 -10.18
C ILE A 161 -14.02 -5.65 -10.49
N GLY A 162 -14.72 -6.79 -10.40
CA GLY A 162 -16.17 -6.87 -10.57
C GLY A 162 -16.95 -5.98 -9.60
N LEU A 163 -16.51 -5.89 -8.35
CA LEU A 163 -17.07 -4.99 -7.36
C LEU A 163 -16.92 -3.53 -7.78
N ILE A 164 -15.71 -3.10 -8.18
CA ILE A 164 -15.48 -1.72 -8.61
C ILE A 164 -16.39 -1.37 -9.80
N LEU A 165 -16.45 -2.25 -10.80
CA LEU A 165 -17.33 -2.04 -11.96
C LEU A 165 -18.81 -1.96 -11.55
N THR A 166 -19.24 -2.79 -10.60
CA THR A 166 -20.61 -2.75 -10.05
C THR A 166 -20.88 -1.44 -9.30
N LEU A 167 -19.91 -0.96 -8.51
CA LEU A 167 -20.03 0.32 -7.80
C LEU A 167 -20.07 1.51 -8.76
N ILE A 168 -19.37 1.44 -9.89
CA ILE A 168 -19.43 2.49 -10.92
C ILE A 168 -20.86 2.62 -11.47
N CYS A 169 -21.60 1.51 -11.58
CA CYS A 169 -23.01 1.54 -11.99
C CYS A 169 -23.91 2.34 -11.03
N ALA A 170 -23.48 2.60 -9.78
CA ALA A 170 -24.25 3.42 -8.84
C ALA A 170 -24.56 4.81 -9.38
N VAL A 171 -23.78 5.33 -10.34
CA VAL A 171 -24.06 6.62 -11.02
C VAL A 171 -25.43 6.65 -11.71
N PHE A 172 -25.93 5.51 -12.19
CA PHE A 172 -27.20 5.43 -12.91
C PHE A 172 -28.41 5.27 -11.97
N PHE A 173 -28.19 4.85 -10.72
CA PHE A 173 -29.24 4.52 -9.76
C PHE A 173 -29.23 5.45 -8.53
N GLY A 174 -28.14 6.16 -8.29
CA GLY A 174 -27.99 7.09 -7.19
C GLY A 174 -28.73 8.41 -7.44
N GLY A 175 -29.49 8.86 -6.44
CA GLY A 175 -30.04 10.21 -6.42
C GLY A 175 -28.92 11.27 -6.44
N GLN A 176 -29.21 12.43 -7.00
CA GLN A 176 -28.30 13.59 -7.00
C GLN A 176 -28.54 14.38 -5.70
N PRO A 177 -27.61 14.38 -4.72
CA PRO A 177 -27.76 15.16 -3.51
C PRO A 177 -27.76 16.66 -3.85
N GLN A 178 -28.42 17.47 -3.04
CA GLN A 178 -28.43 18.93 -3.23
C GLN A 178 -27.00 19.47 -3.20
N THR A 179 -26.65 20.24 -4.23
CA THR A 179 -25.35 20.88 -4.38
C THR A 179 -25.25 22.09 -3.46
N ILE A 180 -24.96 21.86 -2.17
CA ILE A 180 -24.35 22.90 -1.34
C ILE A 180 -22.91 23.05 -1.85
N SER A 181 -22.55 24.22 -2.38
CA SER A 181 -21.18 24.50 -2.78
C SER A 181 -20.28 24.51 -1.53
N PRO A 182 -19.38 23.53 -1.37
CA PRO A 182 -18.48 23.50 -0.22
C PRO A 182 -17.56 24.72 -0.26
N VAL A 183 -17.40 25.39 0.87
CA VAL A 183 -16.46 26.51 1.02
C VAL A 183 -15.26 26.02 1.83
N PHE A 184 -14.06 26.32 1.35
CA PHE A 184 -12.83 26.03 2.07
C PHE A 184 -12.75 26.91 3.32
N LYS A 185 -12.60 26.29 4.49
CA LYS A 185 -12.52 26.95 5.80
C LYS A 185 -11.10 26.87 6.32
N THR A 186 -10.49 28.03 6.55
CA THR A 186 -9.21 28.12 7.27
C THR A 186 -9.45 28.03 8.78
N ALA A 187 -8.43 27.64 9.54
CA ALA A 187 -8.51 27.56 11.00
C ALA A 187 -8.82 28.93 11.67
N THR A 188 -8.46 30.02 11.00
CA THR A 188 -8.65 31.40 11.49
C THR A 188 -9.93 32.06 10.96
N GLY A 189 -10.68 31.38 10.07
CA GLY A 189 -11.85 31.96 9.40
C GLY A 189 -11.52 32.99 8.31
N ASN A 190 -10.23 33.26 8.07
CA ASN A 190 -9.76 34.16 7.02
C ASN A 190 -9.89 33.55 5.63
N THR A 191 -9.84 34.39 4.60
CA THR A 191 -9.80 33.94 3.20
C THR A 191 -8.59 33.01 2.99
N PRO A 192 -8.78 31.82 2.40
CA PRO A 192 -7.71 30.87 2.20
C PRO A 192 -6.62 31.40 1.28
N THR A 193 -5.38 31.19 1.70
CA THR A 193 -4.18 31.51 0.92
C THR A 193 -3.71 30.29 0.12
N TRP A 194 -2.83 30.49 -0.86
CA TRP A 194 -2.17 29.38 -1.57
C TRP A 194 -1.45 28.39 -0.65
N PHE A 195 -0.96 28.86 0.50
CA PHE A 195 -0.30 28.02 1.48
C PHE A 195 -1.28 27.07 2.18
N ASP A 196 -2.52 27.52 2.45
CA ASP A 196 -3.57 26.69 3.04
C ASP A 196 -3.99 25.56 2.09
N TYR A 197 -4.14 25.89 0.80
CA TYR A 197 -4.39 24.87 -0.23
C TYR A 197 -3.22 23.89 -0.37
N GLY A 198 -1.97 24.38 -0.29
CA GLY A 198 -0.78 23.54 -0.32
C GLY A 198 -0.71 22.56 0.85
N LYS A 199 -1.03 23.02 2.08
CA LYS A 199 -1.13 22.16 3.27
C LYS A 199 -2.22 21.11 3.11
N ALA A 200 -3.43 21.51 2.72
CA ALA A 200 -4.54 20.60 2.50
C ALA A 200 -4.21 19.56 1.41
N LEU A 201 -3.56 19.97 0.33
CA LEU A 201 -3.07 19.06 -0.71
C LEU A 201 -2.07 18.03 -0.13
N GLY A 202 -1.12 18.47 0.70
CA GLY A 202 -0.18 17.60 1.39
C GLY A 202 -0.88 16.51 2.20
N LEU A 203 -1.89 16.87 2.98
CA LEU A 203 -2.71 15.93 3.75
C LEU A 203 -3.47 14.96 2.85
N CYS A 204 -4.07 15.46 1.76
CA CYS A 204 -4.74 14.61 0.77
C CYS A 204 -3.76 13.59 0.17
N LEU A 205 -2.53 14.01 -0.16
CA LEU A 205 -1.54 13.14 -0.78
C LEU A 205 -1.06 12.02 0.14
N ILE A 206 -1.17 12.14 1.47
CA ILE A 206 -0.91 11.04 2.41
C ILE A 206 -1.85 9.86 2.09
N ALA A 207 -3.16 10.12 2.08
CA ALA A 207 -4.18 9.12 1.84
C ALA A 207 -4.18 8.61 0.38
N VAL A 208 -3.92 9.50 -0.59
CA VAL A 208 -3.80 9.12 -1.99
C VAL A 208 -2.59 8.21 -2.23
N SER A 209 -1.44 8.50 -1.58
CA SER A 209 -0.23 7.66 -1.68
C SER A 209 -0.48 6.23 -1.20
N PHE A 210 -1.24 6.06 -0.11
CA PHE A 210 -1.64 4.74 0.39
C PHE A 210 -2.49 3.96 -0.63
N SER A 211 -3.41 4.65 -1.31
CA SER A 211 -4.25 4.00 -2.32
C SER A 211 -3.50 3.60 -3.58
N TYR A 212 -2.50 4.37 -4.00
CA TYR A 212 -1.66 4.01 -5.15
C TYR A 212 -0.47 3.11 -4.80
N ALA A 213 -0.28 2.75 -3.54
CA ALA A 213 0.82 1.87 -3.12
C ALA A 213 0.74 0.49 -3.79
N GLY A 214 1.89 -0.17 -3.97
CA GLY A 214 1.96 -1.58 -4.38
C GLY A 214 2.54 -1.86 -5.77
N TYR A 215 2.49 -0.93 -6.73
CA TYR A 215 3.05 -1.15 -8.08
C TYR A 215 4.57 -1.39 -8.06
N ALA A 216 5.27 -0.86 -7.05
CA ALA A 216 6.69 -1.09 -6.87
C ALA A 216 7.02 -2.57 -6.62
N GLN A 217 6.11 -3.34 -6.03
CA GLN A 217 6.32 -4.77 -5.73
C GLN A 217 6.33 -5.64 -7.00
N THR A 218 5.86 -5.12 -8.14
CA THR A 218 5.87 -5.85 -9.42
C THR A 218 7.27 -6.27 -9.85
N ILE A 219 8.32 -5.51 -9.48
CA ILE A 219 9.70 -5.89 -9.83
C ILE A 219 10.18 -7.15 -9.10
N ASN A 220 9.49 -7.59 -8.03
CA ASN A 220 9.81 -8.84 -7.33
C ASN A 220 9.60 -10.09 -8.17
N PHE A 221 8.81 -10.00 -9.24
CA PHE A 221 8.53 -11.11 -10.14
C PHE A 221 9.57 -11.22 -11.28
N GLY A 222 10.65 -10.44 -11.25
CA GLY A 222 11.56 -10.31 -12.38
C GLY A 222 12.17 -11.63 -12.86
N GLY A 223 12.45 -12.57 -11.96
CA GLY A 223 12.97 -13.90 -12.31
C GLY A 223 11.94 -14.85 -12.93
N GLU A 224 10.65 -14.57 -12.78
CA GLU A 224 9.53 -15.45 -13.17
C GLU A 224 8.84 -14.99 -14.47
N VAL A 225 9.23 -13.82 -15.00
CA VAL A 225 8.61 -13.17 -16.16
C VAL A 225 9.36 -13.51 -17.45
N LYS A 226 8.60 -13.89 -18.48
CA LYS A 226 9.14 -14.09 -19.84
C LYS A 226 9.50 -12.71 -20.44
N GLU A 227 10.68 -12.59 -21.03
CA GLU A 227 11.17 -11.30 -21.58
C GLU A 227 11.04 -10.13 -20.58
N ALA A 228 11.41 -10.37 -19.32
CA ALA A 228 11.26 -9.45 -18.18
C ALA A 228 11.62 -7.98 -18.49
N LYS A 229 12.69 -7.75 -19.27
CA LYS A 229 13.15 -6.41 -19.67
C LYS A 229 12.10 -5.58 -20.44
N LYS A 230 11.20 -6.24 -21.17
CA LYS A 230 10.11 -5.61 -21.94
C LYS A 230 8.76 -5.73 -21.25
N VAL A 231 8.51 -6.89 -20.63
CA VAL A 231 7.20 -7.20 -20.03
C VAL A 231 6.97 -6.43 -18.74
N ILE A 232 7.96 -6.35 -17.83
CA ILE A 232 7.82 -5.61 -16.57
C ILE A 232 7.42 -4.13 -16.81
N PRO A 233 8.14 -3.36 -17.66
CA PRO A 233 7.76 -1.98 -17.95
C PRO A 233 6.34 -1.84 -18.48
N ARG A 234 5.98 -2.66 -19.47
CA ARG A 234 4.66 -2.59 -20.11
C ARG A 234 3.54 -2.93 -19.13
N SER A 235 3.72 -3.97 -18.31
CA SER A 235 2.74 -4.36 -17.30
C SER A 235 2.50 -3.29 -16.25
N ILE A 236 3.57 -2.65 -15.75
CA ILE A 236 3.44 -1.57 -14.77
C ILE A 236 2.66 -0.39 -15.37
N ILE A 237 3.00 0.04 -16.60
CA ILE A 237 2.34 1.17 -17.27
C ILE A 237 0.86 0.86 -17.56
N ILE A 238 0.56 -0.31 -18.12
CA ILE A 238 -0.82 -0.72 -18.43
C ILE A 238 -1.64 -0.82 -17.15
N GLY A 239 -1.12 -1.54 -16.15
CA GLY A 239 -1.80 -1.70 -14.87
C GLY A 239 -2.10 -0.36 -14.20
N LEU A 240 -1.11 0.54 -14.12
CA LEU A 240 -1.30 1.84 -13.49
C LEU A 240 -2.28 2.74 -14.26
N THR A 241 -2.29 2.68 -15.59
CA THR A 241 -3.27 3.42 -16.41
C THR A 241 -4.70 2.99 -16.09
N VAL A 242 -4.93 1.67 -15.96
CA VAL A 242 -6.22 1.13 -15.55
C VAL A 242 -6.60 1.60 -14.15
N ILE A 243 -5.67 1.52 -13.19
CA ILE A 243 -5.92 1.91 -11.79
C ILE A 243 -6.27 3.39 -11.68
N VAL A 244 -5.48 4.29 -12.27
CA VAL A 244 -5.72 5.73 -12.21
C VAL A 244 -7.08 6.08 -12.80
N SER A 245 -7.43 5.47 -13.94
CA SER A 245 -8.74 5.66 -14.57
C SER A 245 -9.88 5.20 -13.67
N LEU A 246 -9.78 3.98 -13.10
CA LEU A 246 -10.79 3.44 -12.20
C LEU A 246 -10.95 4.28 -10.94
N TYR A 247 -9.85 4.77 -10.36
CA TYR A 247 -9.90 5.58 -9.14
C TYR A 247 -10.53 6.94 -9.40
N LEU A 248 -10.19 7.61 -10.49
CA LEU A 248 -10.82 8.90 -10.84
C LEU A 248 -12.33 8.73 -11.08
N ILE A 249 -12.73 7.68 -11.82
CA ILE A 249 -14.15 7.38 -12.06
C ILE A 249 -14.86 7.08 -10.74
N LEU A 250 -14.31 6.22 -9.90
CA LEU A 250 -14.94 5.82 -8.63
C LEU A 250 -15.03 6.99 -7.65
N ASN A 251 -14.03 7.85 -7.58
CA ASN A 251 -14.08 9.09 -6.79
C ASN A 251 -15.16 10.06 -7.31
N TYR A 252 -15.33 10.16 -8.63
CA TYR A 252 -16.45 10.89 -9.20
C TYR A 252 -17.80 10.28 -8.79
N VAL A 253 -17.93 8.96 -8.82
CA VAL A 253 -19.13 8.24 -8.36
C VAL A 253 -19.43 8.53 -6.88
N TYR A 254 -18.41 8.45 -6.00
CA TYR A 254 -18.59 8.74 -4.57
C TYR A 254 -19.16 10.13 -4.34
N VAL A 255 -18.54 11.15 -4.93
CA VAL A 255 -19.00 12.54 -4.75
C VAL A 255 -20.40 12.74 -5.34
N LYS A 256 -20.68 12.16 -6.52
CA LYS A 256 -21.97 12.33 -7.19
C LYS A 256 -23.13 11.64 -6.47
N VAL A 257 -22.89 10.46 -5.89
CA VAL A 257 -23.96 9.62 -5.33
C VAL A 257 -24.10 9.78 -3.81
N ILE A 258 -22.99 9.93 -3.08
CA ILE A 258 -23.00 10.14 -1.62
C ILE A 258 -23.14 11.64 -1.31
N GLY A 259 -22.57 12.51 -2.15
CA GLY A 259 -22.47 13.93 -1.87
C GLY A 259 -21.18 14.28 -1.15
N PHE A 260 -20.60 15.43 -1.49
CA PHE A 260 -19.25 15.77 -1.04
C PHE A 260 -19.16 15.98 0.48
N GLU A 261 -20.14 16.64 1.11
CA GLU A 261 -20.13 16.87 2.56
C GLU A 261 -20.31 15.56 3.35
N GLU A 262 -21.25 14.70 2.93
CA GLU A 262 -21.46 13.39 3.58
C GLU A 262 -20.24 12.48 3.42
N LEU A 263 -19.56 12.53 2.26
CA LEU A 263 -18.36 11.75 2.00
C LEU A 263 -17.22 12.01 3.01
N LYS A 264 -17.12 13.22 3.58
CA LYS A 264 -16.03 13.60 4.51
C LYS A 264 -16.01 12.78 5.80
N SER A 265 -17.15 12.24 6.22
CA SER A 265 -17.31 11.49 7.46
C SER A 265 -17.95 10.11 7.26
N ALA A 266 -18.21 9.72 6.02
CA ALA A 266 -18.86 8.46 5.71
C ALA A 266 -17.97 7.26 6.09
N GLU A 267 -18.55 6.30 6.80
CA GLU A 267 -17.94 4.99 7.07
C GLU A 267 -18.44 3.98 6.04
N SER A 268 -17.62 3.00 5.68
CA SER A 268 -18.02 1.93 4.75
C SER A 268 -18.56 2.44 3.39
N ILE A 269 -17.92 3.46 2.79
CA ILE A 269 -18.41 4.18 1.58
C ILE A 269 -18.80 3.28 0.41
N ALA A 270 -18.14 2.14 0.26
CA ALA A 270 -18.46 1.20 -0.80
C ALA A 270 -19.83 0.55 -0.54
N ALA A 271 -20.11 0.14 0.70
CA ALA A 271 -21.38 -0.47 1.08
C ALA A 271 -22.53 0.54 0.98
N ILE A 272 -22.26 1.82 1.26
CA ILE A 272 -23.20 2.92 1.01
C ILE A 272 -23.52 3.02 -0.49
N LEU A 273 -22.54 3.00 -1.39
CA LEU A 273 -22.81 3.00 -2.82
C LEU A 273 -23.64 1.78 -3.27
N ALA A 274 -23.30 0.59 -2.78
CA ALA A 274 -24.06 -0.63 -3.11
C ALA A 274 -25.51 -0.56 -2.59
N SER A 275 -25.75 0.14 -1.47
CA SER A 275 -27.11 0.31 -0.95
C SER A 275 -27.97 1.22 -1.82
N LYS A 276 -27.37 2.13 -2.57
CA LYS A 276 -28.10 2.95 -3.56
C LYS A 276 -28.56 2.14 -4.78
N ILE A 277 -27.91 1.00 -5.07
CA ILE A 277 -28.30 0.12 -6.18
C ILE A 277 -29.26 -0.98 -5.70
N PHE A 278 -28.93 -1.65 -4.58
CA PHE A 278 -29.62 -2.88 -4.15
C PHE A 278 -30.24 -2.77 -2.74
N GLY A 279 -30.40 -1.55 -2.20
CA GLY A 279 -30.95 -1.32 -0.86
C GLY A 279 -30.10 -1.93 0.26
N GLN A 280 -30.74 -2.24 1.40
CA GLN A 280 -30.04 -2.80 2.55
C GLN A 280 -29.35 -4.15 2.24
N ALA A 281 -29.91 -4.96 1.33
CA ALA A 281 -29.28 -6.19 0.89
C ALA A 281 -27.93 -5.93 0.21
N GLY A 282 -27.85 -4.88 -0.64
CA GLY A 282 -26.60 -4.41 -1.24
C GLY A 282 -25.56 -3.99 -0.23
N PHE A 283 -25.97 -3.24 0.79
CA PHE A 283 -25.09 -2.82 1.88
C PHE A 283 -24.46 -4.03 2.58
N ASN A 284 -25.31 -4.99 2.97
CA ASN A 284 -24.88 -6.16 3.73
C ASN A 284 -23.96 -7.06 2.90
N MET A 285 -24.37 -7.35 1.66
CA MET A 285 -23.59 -8.18 0.74
C MET A 285 -22.22 -7.58 0.49
N LEU A 286 -22.14 -6.28 0.16
CA LEU A 286 -20.86 -5.67 -0.14
C LEU A 286 -19.96 -5.57 1.10
N SER A 287 -20.53 -5.32 2.28
CA SER A 287 -19.75 -5.31 3.53
C SER A 287 -19.08 -6.66 3.79
N VAL A 288 -19.80 -7.76 3.57
CA VAL A 288 -19.24 -9.12 3.71
C VAL A 288 -18.16 -9.38 2.65
N ILE A 289 -18.41 -9.02 1.38
CA ILE A 289 -17.42 -9.23 0.31
C ILE A 289 -16.13 -8.44 0.58
N ILE A 290 -16.25 -7.20 1.03
CA ILE A 290 -15.11 -6.36 1.41
C ILE A 290 -14.34 -6.99 2.58
N PHE A 291 -15.04 -7.47 3.60
CA PHE A 291 -14.39 -8.17 4.71
C PHE A 291 -13.63 -9.43 4.24
N ILE A 292 -14.22 -10.23 3.34
CA ILE A 292 -13.55 -11.38 2.74
C ILE A 292 -12.32 -10.98 1.92
N SER A 293 -12.40 -9.87 1.19
CA SER A 293 -11.26 -9.29 0.46
C SER A 293 -10.12 -8.87 1.41
N VAL A 294 -10.45 -8.27 2.56
CA VAL A 294 -9.50 -7.93 3.63
C VAL A 294 -8.83 -9.19 4.17
N MET A 295 -9.60 -10.23 4.48
CA MET A 295 -9.06 -11.52 4.95
C MET A 295 -8.05 -12.11 3.97
N GLY A 296 -8.33 -12.05 2.66
CA GLY A 296 -7.38 -12.47 1.64
C GLY A 296 -6.09 -11.66 1.64
N TYR A 297 -6.19 -10.33 1.78
CA TYR A 297 -5.02 -9.45 1.88
C TYR A 297 -4.14 -9.78 3.09
N VAL A 298 -4.75 -9.98 4.26
CA VAL A 298 -4.04 -10.37 5.49
C VAL A 298 -3.30 -11.68 5.27
N ASN A 299 -3.99 -12.71 4.73
CA ASN A 299 -3.40 -14.02 4.49
C ASN A 299 -2.19 -13.98 3.56
N VAL A 300 -2.29 -13.25 2.44
CA VAL A 300 -1.17 -13.13 1.48
C VAL A 300 0.05 -12.44 2.11
N ASN A 301 -0.17 -11.41 2.92
CA ASN A 301 0.93 -10.71 3.57
C ASN A 301 1.57 -11.51 4.70
N LEU A 302 0.79 -12.30 5.45
CA LEU A 302 1.31 -13.26 6.42
C LEU A 302 2.12 -14.39 5.75
N LEU A 303 1.91 -14.67 4.46
CA LEU A 303 2.69 -15.67 3.74
C LEU A 303 3.93 -15.13 3.03
N SER A 304 3.87 -13.90 2.55
CA SER A 304 4.93 -13.30 1.73
C SER A 304 6.01 -12.60 2.56
N ASN A 305 5.63 -11.71 3.48
CA ASN A 305 6.59 -10.91 4.25
C ASN A 305 7.53 -11.75 5.15
N PRO A 306 7.06 -12.83 5.82
CA PRO A 306 7.97 -13.69 6.57
C PRO A 306 9.08 -14.35 5.73
N ARG A 307 8.88 -14.53 4.42
CA ARG A 307 9.92 -15.04 3.51
C ARG A 307 11.03 -14.02 3.28
N ALA A 308 10.70 -12.72 3.26
CA ALA A 308 11.72 -11.67 3.21
C ALA A 308 12.56 -11.66 4.51
N MET A 309 11.92 -11.80 5.68
CA MET A 309 12.64 -11.95 6.96
C MET A 309 13.51 -13.21 6.99
N PHE A 310 13.03 -14.32 6.43
CA PHE A 310 13.81 -15.55 6.27
C PHE A 310 15.06 -15.36 5.43
N ALA A 311 14.91 -14.75 4.25
CA ALA A 311 16.02 -14.45 3.35
C ALA A 311 17.05 -13.52 4.02
N MET A 312 16.59 -12.50 4.77
CA MET A 312 17.48 -11.66 5.58
C MET A 312 18.22 -12.47 6.67
N GLY A 313 17.60 -13.50 7.22
CA GLY A 313 18.26 -14.44 8.14
C GLY A 313 19.33 -15.31 7.45
N GLU A 314 19.06 -15.80 6.24
CA GLU A 314 20.03 -16.57 5.45
C GLU A 314 21.23 -15.73 5.00
N GLU A 315 21.00 -14.47 4.62
CA GLU A 315 22.04 -13.52 4.22
C GLU A 315 22.82 -12.94 5.42
N GLY A 316 22.50 -13.36 6.65
CA GLY A 316 23.17 -12.91 7.87
C GLY A 316 22.85 -11.48 8.30
N ALA A 317 21.81 -10.87 7.71
CA ALA A 317 21.33 -9.54 8.07
C ALA A 317 20.44 -9.57 9.32
N LEU A 318 19.66 -10.64 9.51
CA LEU A 318 18.96 -10.96 10.76
C LEU A 318 19.62 -12.15 11.47
N PRO A 319 19.37 -12.36 12.78
CA PRO A 319 19.86 -13.53 13.49
C PRO A 319 19.49 -14.84 12.77
N ARG A 320 20.39 -15.83 12.78
CA ARG A 320 20.19 -17.17 12.16
C ARG A 320 18.92 -17.90 12.64
N ALA A 321 18.29 -17.45 13.72
CA ALA A 321 16.99 -17.97 14.14
C ALA A 321 15.88 -17.72 13.09
N PHE A 322 15.97 -16.62 12.33
CA PHE A 322 15.01 -16.28 11.27
C PHE A 322 15.14 -17.16 10.02
N SER A 323 16.26 -17.86 9.84
CA SER A 323 16.48 -18.81 8.74
C SER A 323 16.08 -20.25 9.10
N LYS A 324 15.35 -20.48 10.20
CA LYS A 324 14.89 -21.81 10.60
C LYS A 324 13.50 -22.12 10.03
N ILE A 325 13.36 -23.32 9.46
CA ILE A 325 12.10 -23.88 8.97
C ILE A 325 11.65 -25.01 9.91
N ASN A 326 10.37 -25.04 10.24
CA ASN A 326 9.78 -26.17 10.95
C ASN A 326 9.69 -27.39 10.02
N LYS A 327 10.42 -28.47 10.33
CA LYS A 327 10.51 -29.67 9.48
C LYS A 327 9.18 -30.40 9.28
N LYS A 328 8.21 -30.26 10.20
CA LYS A 328 6.91 -30.95 10.10
C LYS A 328 5.90 -30.22 9.22
N THR A 329 5.88 -28.89 9.28
CA THR A 329 4.89 -28.04 8.61
C THR A 329 5.45 -27.26 7.43
N GLU A 330 6.77 -27.26 7.25
CA GLU A 330 7.51 -26.44 6.27
C GLU A 330 7.31 -24.92 6.45
N VAL A 331 6.84 -24.50 7.63
CA VAL A 331 6.57 -23.09 7.96
C VAL A 331 7.80 -22.42 8.58
N ILE A 332 8.03 -21.16 8.20
CA ILE A 332 9.04 -20.28 8.81
C ILE A 332 8.47 -19.64 10.07
N THR A 333 8.34 -20.44 11.14
CA THR A 333 7.57 -20.07 12.34
C THR A 333 8.02 -18.75 12.96
N LEU A 334 9.32 -18.54 13.21
CA LEU A 334 9.79 -17.33 13.88
C LEU A 334 9.47 -16.06 13.08
N SER A 335 9.73 -16.06 11.78
CA SER A 335 9.45 -14.92 10.91
C SER A 335 7.95 -14.63 10.83
N LEU A 336 7.12 -15.67 10.75
CA LEU A 336 5.67 -15.54 10.74
C LEU A 336 5.16 -14.94 12.07
N THR A 337 5.62 -15.49 13.19
CA THR A 337 5.23 -15.02 14.53
C THR A 337 5.69 -13.57 14.76
N ALA A 338 6.93 -13.23 14.39
CA ALA A 338 7.46 -11.88 14.55
C ALA A 338 6.67 -10.86 13.72
N PHE A 339 6.42 -11.15 12.44
CA PHE A 339 5.64 -10.25 11.56
C PHE A 339 4.20 -10.08 12.08
N THR A 340 3.56 -11.17 12.49
CA THR A 340 2.21 -11.14 13.08
C THR A 340 2.17 -10.32 14.36
N LEU A 341 3.15 -10.51 15.25
CA LEU A 341 3.24 -9.78 16.50
C LEU A 341 3.39 -8.27 16.26
N VAL A 342 4.24 -7.87 15.30
CA VAL A 342 4.38 -6.46 14.91
C VAL A 342 3.04 -5.89 14.44
N ALA A 343 2.30 -6.59 13.57
CA ALA A 343 0.99 -6.12 13.10
C ALA A 343 -0.02 -5.97 14.26
N VAL A 344 -0.08 -6.94 15.18
CA VAL A 344 -0.97 -6.87 16.36
C VAL A 344 -0.58 -5.71 17.29
N VAL A 345 0.71 -5.51 17.55
CA VAL A 345 1.20 -4.39 18.36
C VAL A 345 0.81 -3.05 17.73
N ILE A 346 0.96 -2.90 16.41
CA ILE A 346 0.56 -1.69 15.70
C ILE A 346 -0.94 -1.42 15.86
N ILE A 347 -1.79 -2.44 15.68
CA ILE A 347 -3.25 -2.27 15.91
C ILE A 347 -3.51 -1.82 17.35
N PHE A 348 -2.89 -2.47 18.33
CA PHE A 348 -3.15 -2.21 19.75
C PHE A 348 -2.84 -0.76 20.15
N TYR A 349 -1.74 -0.19 19.64
CA TYR A 349 -1.34 1.18 19.94
C TYR A 349 -2.06 2.23 19.09
N ALA A 350 -2.19 1.99 17.79
CA ALA A 350 -2.73 2.99 16.87
C ALA A 350 -4.27 3.02 16.85
N LYS A 351 -4.91 1.85 17.02
CA LYS A 351 -6.36 1.60 17.15
C LYS A 351 -7.27 2.05 16.01
N THR A 352 -6.83 2.98 15.18
CA THR A 352 -7.60 3.62 14.10
C THR A 352 -6.80 3.56 12.79
N PHE A 353 -7.52 3.51 11.67
CA PHE A 353 -6.91 3.53 10.34
C PHE A 353 -6.04 4.78 10.12
N ASP A 354 -6.53 5.95 10.52
CA ASP A 354 -5.89 7.24 10.23
C ASP A 354 -4.53 7.40 10.94
N LYS A 355 -4.42 6.95 12.20
CA LYS A 355 -3.14 6.92 12.92
C LYS A 355 -2.13 5.97 12.28
N ILE A 356 -2.58 4.79 11.84
CA ILE A 356 -1.71 3.83 11.16
C ILE A 356 -1.27 4.37 9.81
N LEU A 357 -2.18 5.04 9.08
CA LEU A 357 -1.93 5.63 7.76
C LEU A 357 -0.76 6.62 7.80
N ASN A 358 -0.80 7.62 8.69
CA ASN A 358 0.26 8.63 8.79
C ASN A 358 1.63 7.99 9.07
N TYR A 359 1.69 7.08 10.03
CA TYR A 359 2.90 6.36 10.39
C TYR A 359 3.44 5.51 9.23
N THR A 360 2.56 4.76 8.56
CA THR A 360 2.91 3.87 7.44
C THR A 360 3.45 4.68 6.26
N ILE A 361 2.76 5.75 5.88
CA ILE A 361 3.14 6.56 4.72
C ILE A 361 4.42 7.34 4.97
N PHE A 362 4.73 7.69 6.22
CA PHE A 362 6.03 8.27 6.54
C PHE A 362 7.17 7.27 6.28
N LEU A 363 7.06 6.04 6.78
CA LEU A 363 8.05 4.98 6.49
C LEU A 363 8.13 4.66 4.99
N GLU A 364 6.97 4.59 4.34
CA GLU A 364 6.89 4.34 2.91
C GLU A 364 7.57 5.46 2.12
N SER A 365 7.43 6.72 2.54
CA SER A 365 8.11 7.88 1.93
C SER A 365 9.63 7.74 1.94
N ILE A 366 10.21 7.33 3.08
CA ILE A 366 11.65 7.05 3.16
C ILE A 366 12.03 5.93 2.18
N SER A 367 11.28 4.83 2.17
CA SER A 367 11.59 3.68 1.34
C SER A 367 11.42 3.95 -0.16
N MET A 368 10.37 4.66 -0.57
CA MET A 368 10.04 4.98 -1.96
C MET A 368 11.00 6.01 -2.54
N ALA A 369 11.32 7.06 -1.78
CA ALA A 369 12.33 8.04 -2.18
C ALA A 369 13.70 7.38 -2.32
N SER A 370 14.11 6.56 -1.34
CA SER A 370 15.37 5.82 -1.38
C SER A 370 15.41 4.83 -2.53
N SER A 371 14.30 4.15 -2.81
CA SER A 371 14.18 3.19 -3.91
C SER A 371 14.31 3.87 -5.27
N ALA A 372 13.60 4.98 -5.50
CA ALA A 372 13.74 5.76 -6.72
C ALA A 372 15.16 6.32 -6.89
N ALA A 373 15.80 6.74 -5.79
CA ALA A 373 17.18 7.20 -5.79
C ALA A 373 18.19 6.09 -6.21
N THR A 374 17.84 4.80 -6.06
CA THR A 374 18.69 3.72 -6.57
C THR A 374 18.90 3.81 -8.07
N LEU A 375 17.92 4.31 -8.85
CA LEU A 375 18.02 4.39 -10.30
C LEU A 375 19.22 5.22 -10.76
N PHE A 376 19.57 6.29 -10.05
CA PHE A 376 20.72 7.14 -10.36
C PHE A 376 22.05 6.37 -10.22
N VAL A 377 22.15 5.50 -9.20
CA VAL A 377 23.29 4.63 -8.98
C VAL A 377 23.31 3.50 -10.02
N LEU A 378 22.17 2.86 -10.26
CA LEU A 378 22.05 1.74 -11.20
C LEU A 378 22.37 2.19 -12.63
N ARG A 379 21.95 3.38 -13.06
CA ARG A 379 22.30 3.92 -14.39
C ARG A 379 23.80 4.07 -14.58
N LYS A 380 24.53 4.53 -13.56
CA LYS A 380 26.01 4.61 -13.62
C LYS A 380 26.64 3.22 -13.70
N ARG A 381 26.19 2.28 -12.88
CA ARG A 381 26.77 0.92 -12.82
C ARG A 381 26.43 0.04 -14.03
N THR A 382 25.27 0.25 -14.64
CA THR A 382 24.78 -0.52 -15.79
C THR A 382 24.86 0.27 -17.10
N ALA A 383 25.77 1.24 -17.18
CA ALA A 383 26.01 2.04 -18.39
C ALA A 383 26.44 1.18 -19.59
N HIS A 384 27.03 0.00 -19.34
CA HIS A 384 27.46 -0.96 -20.35
C HIS A 384 26.29 -1.73 -21.01
N LEU A 385 25.07 -1.69 -20.44
CA LEU A 385 23.91 -2.37 -21.02
C LEU A 385 23.39 -1.60 -22.25
N ASP A 386 23.13 -2.32 -23.34
CA ASP A 386 22.52 -1.73 -24.54
C ASP A 386 21.11 -1.20 -24.23
N LYS A 387 20.92 0.10 -24.44
CA LYS A 387 19.64 0.81 -24.28
C LYS A 387 18.52 0.22 -25.12
N LYS A 388 18.81 -0.47 -26.24
CA LYS A 388 17.78 -1.15 -27.05
C LYS A 388 17.21 -2.40 -26.36
N THR A 389 17.92 -2.94 -25.38
CA THR A 389 17.53 -4.18 -24.69
C THR A 389 16.81 -3.95 -23.37
N ILE A 390 16.90 -2.74 -22.80
CA ILE A 390 16.31 -2.36 -21.51
C ILE A 390 15.34 -1.19 -21.68
N TYR A 391 14.38 -1.08 -20.79
CA TYR A 391 13.53 0.11 -20.74
C TYR A 391 14.29 1.26 -20.09
N THR A 392 14.08 2.48 -20.59
CA THR A 392 14.65 3.69 -19.99
C THR A 392 13.54 4.72 -19.77
N VAL A 393 13.51 5.30 -18.57
CA VAL A 393 12.52 6.30 -18.18
C VAL A 393 12.66 7.52 -19.10
N PRO A 394 11.56 7.99 -19.71
CA PRO A 394 11.56 9.24 -20.47
C PRO A 394 11.85 10.43 -19.54
N LEU A 395 12.34 11.53 -20.09
CA LEU A 395 12.60 12.78 -19.35
C LEU A 395 13.50 12.60 -18.11
N TYR A 396 14.42 11.64 -18.13
CA TYR A 396 15.41 11.53 -17.06
C TYR A 396 16.32 12.77 -17.01
N PRO A 397 16.65 13.32 -15.83
CA PRO A 397 16.33 12.85 -14.48
C PRO A 397 15.05 13.42 -13.86
N VAL A 398 14.23 14.17 -14.61
CA VAL A 398 13.09 14.93 -14.09
C VAL A 398 12.05 14.02 -13.41
N LEU A 399 11.59 12.94 -14.06
CA LEU A 399 10.52 12.10 -13.47
C LEU A 399 10.92 11.44 -12.15
N PRO A 400 12.11 10.82 -12.00
CA PRO A 400 12.57 10.34 -10.70
C PRO A 400 12.71 11.44 -9.64
N ILE A 401 13.18 12.64 -10.02
CA ILE A 401 13.31 13.78 -9.09
C ILE A 401 11.93 14.25 -8.61
N VAL A 402 10.95 14.36 -9.50
CA VAL A 402 9.56 14.70 -9.16
C VAL A 402 8.98 13.68 -8.18
N PHE A 403 9.23 12.39 -8.42
CA PHE A 403 8.77 11.32 -7.54
C PHE A 403 9.38 11.41 -6.12
N ILE A 404 10.71 11.59 -6.05
CA ILE A 404 11.42 11.77 -4.78
C ILE A 404 10.92 13.03 -4.06
N GLY A 405 10.76 14.13 -4.79
CA GLY A 405 10.24 15.40 -4.27
C GLY A 405 8.82 15.27 -3.72
N ALA A 406 7.95 14.53 -4.39
CA ALA A 406 6.57 14.29 -3.94
C ALA A 406 6.52 13.50 -2.63
N TYR A 407 7.26 12.39 -2.52
CA TYR A 407 7.31 11.63 -1.25
C TYR A 407 8.02 12.40 -0.13
N THR A 408 9.00 13.25 -0.46
CA THR A 408 9.61 14.17 0.51
C THR A 408 8.59 15.20 1.00
N PHE A 409 7.79 15.76 0.10
CA PHE A 409 6.71 16.69 0.44
C PHE A 409 5.63 16.03 1.32
N VAL A 410 5.24 14.79 1.00
CA VAL A 410 4.31 14.00 1.83
C VAL A 410 4.90 13.76 3.23
N ALA A 411 6.18 13.40 3.34
CA ALA A 411 6.84 13.23 4.64
C ALA A 411 6.85 14.52 5.48
N PHE A 412 7.14 15.67 4.86
CA PHE A 412 7.04 16.97 5.53
C PHE A 412 5.61 17.33 5.93
N SER A 413 4.63 16.98 5.09
CA SER A 413 3.21 17.20 5.40
C SER A 413 2.78 16.37 6.61
N ILE A 414 3.21 15.11 6.71
CA ILE A 414 2.99 14.27 7.88
C ILE A 414 3.66 14.88 9.12
N TYR A 415 4.90 15.35 9.01
CA TYR A 415 5.59 15.99 10.13
C TYR A 415 4.87 17.26 10.63
N ALA A 416 4.28 18.03 9.71
CA ALA A 416 3.52 19.24 10.06
C ALA A 416 2.16 18.94 10.71
N ASP A 417 1.54 17.80 10.38
CA ASP A 417 0.22 17.38 10.85
C ASP A 417 0.29 16.51 12.12
N ASP A 418 1.11 15.48 12.10
CA ASP A 418 1.37 14.53 13.19
C ASP A 418 2.89 14.36 13.38
N PRO A 419 3.54 15.29 14.10
CA PRO A 419 4.97 15.21 14.40
C PRO A 419 5.37 13.91 15.09
N ASN A 420 4.47 13.33 15.91
CA ASN A 420 4.76 12.11 16.65
C ASN A 420 4.87 10.90 15.70
N ALA A 421 3.96 10.78 14.72
CA ALA A 421 4.06 9.73 13.71
C ALA A 421 5.37 9.83 12.91
N ALA A 422 5.75 11.04 12.49
CA ALA A 422 6.99 11.29 11.75
C ALA A 422 8.24 10.98 12.59
N LEU A 423 8.32 11.48 13.83
CA LEU A 423 9.46 11.24 14.71
C LEU A 423 9.60 9.75 15.06
N ASN A 424 8.50 9.07 15.37
CA ASN A 424 8.52 7.63 15.64
C ASN A 424 9.01 6.83 14.42
N GLY A 425 8.57 7.19 13.21
CA GLY A 425 9.07 6.59 11.98
C GLY A 425 10.57 6.80 11.79
N LEU A 426 11.06 8.00 12.05
CA LEU A 426 12.49 8.33 11.98
C LEU A 426 13.31 7.57 13.03
N TYR A 427 12.83 7.49 14.27
CA TYR A 427 13.48 6.73 15.34
C TYR A 427 13.57 5.24 15.01
N ILE A 428 12.57 4.69 14.32
CA ILE A 428 12.60 3.28 13.90
C ILE A 428 13.65 3.07 12.79
N PHE A 429 13.73 3.98 11.82
CA PHE A 429 14.78 3.92 10.80
C PHE A 429 16.19 4.01 11.41
N VAL A 430 16.42 5.00 12.29
CA VAL A 430 17.69 5.17 12.99
C VAL A 430 17.98 4.00 13.94
N GLY A 431 16.94 3.46 14.59
CA GLY A 431 17.03 2.28 15.44
C GLY A 431 17.53 1.05 14.68
N PHE A 432 17.01 0.80 13.47
CA PHE A 432 17.52 -0.30 12.64
C PHE A 432 18.95 -0.06 12.15
N LEU A 433 19.33 1.18 11.86
CA LEU A 433 20.74 1.52 11.59
C LEU A 433 21.63 1.19 12.79
N ALA A 434 21.22 1.57 14.00
CA ALA A 434 21.97 1.27 15.23
C ALA A 434 22.07 -0.25 15.47
N ILE A 435 20.97 -0.98 15.32
CA ILE A 435 20.93 -2.45 15.45
C ILE A 435 21.94 -3.12 14.49
N TYR A 436 22.05 -2.62 13.25
CA TYR A 436 23.02 -3.14 12.29
C TYR A 436 24.46 -3.01 12.80
N PHE A 437 24.86 -1.83 13.27
CA PHE A 437 26.23 -1.62 13.77
C PHE A 437 26.50 -2.38 15.07
N ILE A 438 25.53 -2.42 15.99
CA ILE A 438 25.63 -3.16 17.25
C ILE A 438 25.81 -4.66 16.97
N SER A 439 24.99 -5.25 16.10
CA SER A 439 25.10 -6.67 15.75
C SER A 439 26.46 -7.03 15.12
N ARG A 440 27.05 -6.13 14.32
CA ARG A 440 28.41 -6.31 13.78
C ARG A 440 29.50 -6.22 14.83
N LEU A 441 29.31 -5.44 15.90
CA LEU A 441 30.26 -5.40 17.01
C LEU A 441 30.26 -6.72 17.78
N PHE A 442 29.10 -7.35 17.98
CA PHE A 442 28.98 -8.63 18.69
C PHE A 442 29.36 -9.86 17.85
N ASN A 443 29.18 -9.82 16.52
CA ASN A 443 29.57 -10.90 15.61
C ASN A 443 31.06 -10.89 15.20
N LYS A 444 31.88 -10.00 15.78
CA LYS A 444 33.35 -9.95 15.57
C LYS A 444 34.13 -10.92 16.49
N LYS A 445 33.48 -11.90 17.11
CA LYS A 445 34.13 -12.98 17.87
C LYS A 445 34.08 -14.30 17.13
#